data_AF-J9G8S3-F1
#
_entry.id   AF-J9G8S3-F1
#
_cell.length_a   1.000
_cell.length_b   1.000
_cell.length_c   1.000
_cell.angle_alpha   90.00
_cell.angle_beta   90.00
_cell.angle_gamma   90.00
#
_symmetry.space_group_name_H-M   'P 1'
#
loop_
_entity.id
_entity.type
_entity.pdbx_description
1 polymer ?
#
loop_
_entity_poly.entity_id
_entity_poly.type
_entity_poly.pdbx_seq_one_letter_code
_entity_poly.pdbx_strand_id
1 'polypeptide(L)'
;MKEVVELLDKTPLLLPVQLTFWEWLADYYLCTLGDVYKAALPSGLKLESETIVVFNPDFEATESLSDRELHLLDLLSDEPQQCITKLEKTSGYKNLLPVVKDLLERGAVWVKEEM
;
A
#
# COMPACT_ATOMS: atom_id res chain seq x y z
N MET A 1 23.89 1.90 -15.62
CA MET A 1 23.75 1.39 -14.24
C MET A 1 23.01 2.48 -13.47
N LYS A 2 21.88 2.18 -12.85
CA LYS A 2 21.15 3.13 -11.98
C LYS A 2 21.66 2.97 -10.55
N GLU A 3 21.60 4.04 -9.76
CA GLU A 3 21.98 4.00 -8.34
C GLU A 3 20.89 3.33 -7.50
N VAL A 4 21.31 2.67 -6.41
CA VAL A 4 20.40 2.15 -5.39
C VAL A 4 19.94 3.31 -4.53
N VAL A 5 18.63 3.52 -4.44
CA VAL A 5 18.02 4.66 -3.73
C VAL A 5 18.06 4.45 -2.22
N GLU A 6 17.72 3.24 -1.76
CA GLU A 6 17.57 2.93 -0.34
C GLU A 6 17.76 1.42 -0.09
N LEU A 7 18.29 1.08 1.09
CA LEU A 7 18.36 -0.30 1.60
C LEU A 7 17.23 -0.50 2.61
N LEU A 8 16.20 -1.27 2.21
CA LEU A 8 15.00 -1.49 3.03
C LEU A 8 15.29 -2.38 4.25
N ASP A 9 16.10 -3.42 4.08
CA ASP A 9 16.42 -4.38 5.12
C ASP A 9 17.91 -4.41 5.44
N LYS A 10 18.25 -4.37 6.73
CA LYS A 10 19.65 -4.47 7.19
C LYS A 10 20.20 -5.89 7.13
N THR A 11 19.32 -6.88 7.04
CA THR A 11 19.66 -8.31 7.03
C THR A 11 18.82 -9.04 5.98
N PRO A 12 19.34 -10.11 5.35
CA PRO A 12 18.57 -10.88 4.37
C PRO A 12 17.30 -11.47 4.99
N LEU A 13 16.15 -11.22 4.37
CA LEU A 13 14.87 -11.83 4.74
C LEU A 13 14.79 -13.32 4.33
N LEU A 14 15.57 -13.71 3.32
CA LEU A 14 15.56 -15.04 2.71
C LEU A 14 16.73 -15.88 3.22
N LEU A 15 16.48 -17.14 3.56
CA LEU A 15 17.53 -18.09 3.88
C LEU A 15 18.26 -18.54 2.59
N PRO A 16 19.57 -18.84 2.63
CA PRO A 16 20.32 -19.30 1.45
C PRO A 16 19.69 -20.50 0.74
N VAL A 17 19.15 -21.46 1.51
CA VAL A 17 18.50 -22.66 0.95
C VAL A 17 17.22 -22.32 0.16
N GLN A 18 16.48 -21.29 0.59
CA GLN A 18 15.28 -20.84 -0.11
C GLN A 18 15.66 -20.15 -1.42
N LEU A 19 16.75 -19.37 -1.43
CA LEU A 19 17.24 -18.73 -2.64
C LEU A 19 17.63 -19.76 -3.70
N THR A 20 18.41 -20.79 -3.33
CA THR A 20 18.76 -21.88 -4.26
C THR A 20 17.52 -22.61 -4.79
N PHE A 21 16.51 -22.82 -3.95
CA PHE A 21 15.26 -23.42 -4.39
C PHE A 21 14.48 -22.51 -5.35
N TRP A 22 14.48 -21.20 -5.12
CA TRP A 22 13.81 -20.24 -5.99
C TRP A 22 14.50 -20.09 -7.35
N GLU A 23 15.83 -20.17 -7.38
CA GLU A 23 16.61 -20.24 -8.63
C GLU A 23 16.22 -21.48 -9.45
N TRP A 24 16.08 -22.63 -8.79
CA TRP A 24 15.60 -23.86 -9.44
C TRP A 24 14.16 -23.71 -9.96
N LEU A 25 13.26 -23.11 -9.18
CA LEU A 25 11.88 -22.85 -9.62
C LEU A 25 11.84 -21.93 -10.85
N ALA A 26 12.62 -20.85 -10.83
CA ALA A 26 12.69 -19.89 -11.93
C ALA A 26 13.15 -20.57 -13.23
N ASP A 27 14.21 -21.39 -13.15
CA ASP A 27 14.72 -22.16 -14.29
C ASP A 27 13.70 -23.20 -14.78
N TYR A 28 13.13 -23.98 -13.85
CA TYR A 28 12.19 -25.06 -14.17
C TYR A 28 10.88 -24.56 -14.80
N TYR A 29 10.35 -23.44 -14.29
CA TYR A 29 9.11 -22.83 -14.79
C TYR A 29 9.34 -21.74 -15.82
N LEU A 30 10.58 -21.54 -16.29
CA LEU A 30 10.96 -20.55 -17.31
C LEU A 30 10.47 -19.13 -16.97
N CYS A 31 10.53 -18.75 -15.70
CA CYS A 31 10.20 -17.41 -15.23
C CYS A 31 11.42 -16.75 -14.59
N THR A 32 11.29 -15.47 -14.22
CA THR A 32 12.39 -14.78 -13.56
C THR A 32 12.40 -15.07 -12.06
N LEU A 33 13.58 -14.97 -11.43
CA LEU A 33 13.68 -15.01 -9.97
C LEU A 33 12.80 -13.93 -9.30
N GLY A 34 12.61 -12.79 -9.99
CA GLY A 34 11.69 -11.74 -9.57
C GLY A 34 10.23 -12.19 -9.50
N ASP A 35 9.78 -13.01 -10.46
CA ASP A 35 8.42 -13.56 -10.45
C ASP A 35 8.22 -14.54 -9.29
N VAL A 36 9.23 -15.38 -9.02
CA VAL A 36 9.22 -16.29 -7.86
C VAL A 36 9.19 -15.50 -6.55
N TYR A 37 10.00 -14.44 -6.43
CA TYR A 37 10.00 -13.52 -5.28
C TYR A 37 8.61 -12.88 -5.07
N LYS A 38 8.02 -12.37 -6.15
CA LYS A 38 6.69 -11.76 -6.13
C LYS A 38 5.60 -12.77 -5.81
N ALA A 39 5.74 -14.04 -6.16
CA ALA A 39 4.75 -15.06 -5.78
C ALA A 39 4.93 -15.53 -4.33
N ALA A 40 6.17 -15.69 -3.88
CA ALA A 40 6.49 -16.39 -2.63
C ALA A 40 6.47 -15.51 -1.37
N LEU A 41 6.74 -14.21 -1.49
CA LEU A 41 6.71 -13.35 -0.31
C LEU A 41 5.26 -13.08 0.18
N PRO A 42 5.03 -13.00 1.50
CA PRO A 42 3.81 -12.44 2.06
C PRO A 42 3.59 -11.00 1.63
N SER A 43 2.34 -10.58 1.39
CA SER A 43 1.99 -9.20 0.99
C SER A 43 2.48 -8.15 1.99
N GLY A 44 2.41 -8.42 3.29
CA GLY A 44 2.94 -7.51 4.32
C GLY A 44 4.47 -7.33 4.34
N LEU A 45 5.21 -8.14 3.58
CA LEU A 45 6.66 -7.99 3.35
C LEU A 45 6.97 -7.43 1.95
N LYS A 46 5.97 -7.39 1.05
CA LYS A 46 6.10 -6.73 -0.24
C LYS A 46 5.76 -5.26 -0.04
N LEU A 47 6.70 -4.40 -0.39
CA LEU A 47 6.46 -2.95 -0.44
C LEU A 47 5.45 -2.56 -1.55
N GLU A 48 4.98 -3.54 -2.34
CA GLU A 48 4.15 -3.34 -3.54
C GLU A 48 2.64 -3.32 -3.23
N SER A 49 2.19 -3.65 -2.01
CA SER A 49 0.77 -3.55 -1.62
C SER A 49 0.45 -2.16 -1.12
N GLU A 50 0.16 -1.26 -2.05
CA GLU A 50 -0.31 0.09 -1.74
C GLU A 50 -1.84 0.10 -1.67
N THR A 51 -2.39 0.32 -0.48
CA THR A 51 -3.82 0.60 -0.31
C THR A 51 -4.11 1.97 -0.88
N ILE A 52 -4.82 2.04 -2.00
CA ILE A 52 -5.20 3.30 -2.63
C ILE A 52 -6.57 3.72 -2.11
N VAL A 53 -6.62 4.90 -1.53
CA VAL A 53 -7.86 5.55 -1.08
C VAL A 53 -8.33 6.49 -2.19
N VAL A 54 -9.59 6.35 -2.59
CA VAL A 54 -10.24 7.15 -3.64
C VAL A 54 -11.38 7.93 -3.01
N PHE A 55 -11.41 9.24 -3.24
CA PHE A 55 -12.50 10.11 -2.79
C PHE A 55 -13.80 9.79 -3.51
N ASN A 56 -14.92 9.79 -2.78
CA ASN A 56 -16.26 9.74 -3.38
C ASN A 56 -16.82 11.17 -3.56
N PRO A 57 -16.90 11.69 -4.79
CA PRO A 57 -17.42 13.04 -5.04
C PRO A 57 -18.93 13.19 -4.79
N ASP A 58 -19.67 12.08 -4.75
CA ASP A 58 -21.12 12.08 -4.49
C ASP A 58 -21.43 11.99 -2.98
N PHE A 59 -20.41 12.02 -2.12
CA PHE A 59 -20.61 11.96 -0.67
C PHE A 59 -21.09 13.30 -0.12
N GLU A 60 -22.32 13.31 0.40
CA GLU A 60 -22.85 14.40 1.23
C GLU A 60 -22.74 13.99 2.70
N ALA A 61 -22.05 14.79 3.51
CA ALA A 61 -21.89 14.51 4.94
C ALA A 61 -23.24 14.67 5.67
N THR A 62 -23.88 13.55 5.98
CA THR A 62 -25.13 13.51 6.76
C THR A 62 -24.88 13.68 8.27
N GLU A 63 -23.66 13.42 8.73
CA GLU A 63 -23.24 13.49 10.14
C GLU A 63 -22.01 14.38 10.32
N SER A 64 -21.78 14.86 11.55
CA SER A 64 -20.57 15.62 11.89
C SER A 64 -19.35 14.71 11.81
N LEU A 65 -18.47 14.99 10.87
CA LEU A 65 -17.17 14.33 10.73
C LEU A 65 -16.20 14.84 11.80
N SER A 66 -15.30 13.98 12.26
CA SER A 66 -14.21 14.36 13.14
C SER A 66 -13.17 15.21 12.41
N ASP A 67 -12.38 16.00 13.15
CA ASP A 67 -11.32 16.85 12.58
C ASP A 67 -10.33 16.05 11.72
N ARG A 68 -10.10 14.76 12.06
CA ARG A 68 -9.20 13.87 11.30
C ARG A 68 -9.82 13.41 9.99
N GLU A 69 -11.12 13.11 9.99
CA GLU A 69 -11.88 12.73 8.80
C GLU A 69 -11.99 13.92 7.82
N LEU A 70 -12.31 15.11 8.33
CA LEU A 70 -12.37 16.33 7.52
C LEU A 70 -11.02 16.64 6.87
N HIS A 71 -9.94 16.61 7.65
CA HIS A 71 -8.60 16.86 7.10
C HIS A 71 -8.21 15.85 6.02
N LEU A 72 -8.61 14.57 6.18
CA LEU A 72 -8.38 13.55 5.16
C LEU A 72 -9.16 13.81 3.88
N LEU A 73 -10.44 14.20 4.00
CA LEU A 73 -11.28 14.52 2.86
C LEU A 73 -10.81 15.78 2.14
N ASP A 74 -10.30 16.79 2.85
CA ASP A 74 -9.69 17.98 2.25
C ASP A 74 -8.48 17.60 1.39
N LEU A 75 -7.56 16.78 1.92
CA LEU A 75 -6.40 16.29 1.17
C LEU A 75 -6.79 15.45 -0.05
N LEU A 76 -7.85 14.66 0.08
CA LEU A 76 -8.41 13.86 -1.00
C LEU A 76 -9.26 14.68 -1.99
N SER A 77 -9.71 15.87 -1.61
CA SER A 77 -10.41 16.79 -2.53
C SER A 77 -9.43 17.40 -3.53
N ASP A 78 -8.22 17.74 -3.08
CA ASP A 78 -7.14 18.27 -3.92
C ASP A 78 -6.56 17.20 -4.87
N GLU A 79 -6.36 15.98 -4.37
CA GLU A 79 -5.97 14.82 -5.18
C GLU A 79 -6.91 13.63 -4.89
N PRO A 80 -7.85 13.28 -5.81
CA PRO A 80 -8.94 12.33 -5.56
C PRO A 80 -8.53 10.88 -5.38
N GLN A 81 -7.27 10.54 -5.63
CA GLN A 81 -6.75 9.19 -5.47
C GLN A 81 -5.33 9.26 -4.93
N GLN A 82 -5.10 8.69 -3.75
CA GLN A 82 -3.79 8.66 -3.12
C GLN A 82 -3.53 7.33 -2.40
N CYS A 83 -2.25 6.94 -2.37
CA CYS A 83 -1.82 5.83 -1.53
C CYS A 83 -1.91 6.20 -0.05
N ILE A 84 -2.31 5.25 0.80
CA ILE A 84 -2.37 5.43 2.25
C ILE A 84 -1.02 5.90 2.83
N THR A 85 0.10 5.44 2.29
CA THR A 85 1.45 5.85 2.73
C THR A 85 1.74 7.32 2.40
N LYS A 86 1.25 7.82 1.27
CA LYS A 86 1.34 9.24 0.89
C LYS A 86 0.43 10.07 1.78
N LEU A 87 -0.80 9.62 2.04
CA LEU A 87 -1.74 10.29 2.95
C LEU A 87 -1.21 10.36 4.39
N GLU A 88 -0.57 9.32 4.90
CA GLU A 88 0.07 9.33 6.23
C GLU A 88 1.22 10.36 6.29
N LYS A 89 2.01 10.47 5.22
CA LYS A 89 3.09 11.47 5.13
C LYS A 89 2.57 12.90 5.03
N THR A 90 1.52 13.13 4.24
CA THR A 90 0.96 14.48 4.01
C THR A 90 0.13 14.97 5.20
N SER A 91 -0.72 14.10 5.78
CA SER A 91 -1.55 14.45 6.95
C SER A 91 -0.77 14.49 8.27
N GLY A 92 0.39 13.81 8.33
CA GLY A 92 1.18 13.69 9.55
C GLY A 92 0.58 12.73 10.60
N TYR A 93 -0.54 12.07 10.31
CA TYR A 93 -1.14 11.08 11.19
C TYR A 93 -0.55 9.70 10.96
N LYS A 94 -0.14 9.04 12.05
CA LYS A 94 0.23 7.62 12.04
C LYS A 94 -1.03 6.77 12.20
N ASN A 95 -1.12 5.66 11.44
CA ASN A 95 -2.20 4.68 11.50
C ASN A 95 -3.55 5.26 11.03
N LEU A 96 -3.65 5.57 9.74
CA LEU A 96 -4.88 6.07 9.11
C LEU A 96 -5.92 4.98 8.80
N LEU A 97 -5.55 3.70 8.89
CA LEU A 97 -6.42 2.57 8.56
C LEU A 97 -7.80 2.59 9.26
N PRO A 98 -7.92 2.90 10.58
CA PRO A 98 -9.21 2.97 11.23
C PRO A 98 -10.09 4.09 10.67
N VAL A 99 -9.50 5.26 10.38
CA VAL A 99 -10.23 6.42 9.86
C VAL A 99 -10.70 6.17 8.43
N VAL A 100 -9.85 5.56 7.60
CA VAL A 100 -10.22 5.15 6.25
C VAL A 100 -11.35 4.12 6.27
N LYS A 101 -11.33 3.19 7.24
CA LYS A 101 -12.40 2.20 7.42
C LYS A 101 -13.73 2.87 7.79
N ASP A 102 -13.72 3.80 8.74
CA ASP A 102 -14.93 4.55 9.14
C ASP A 102 -15.47 5.36 7.95
N LEU A 103 -14.60 6.03 7.19
CA LEU A 103 -14.99 6.76 5.97
C LEU A 103 -15.53 5.83 4.87
N LEU A 104 -14.99 4.62 4.74
CA LEU A 104 -15.47 3.62 3.80
C LEU A 104 -16.86 3.09 4.19
N GLU A 105 -17.09 2.84 5.49
CA GLU A 105 -18.41 2.45 6.01
C GLU A 105 -19.45 3.56 5.82
N ARG A 106 -19.03 4.83 5.92
CA ARG A 106 -19.87 6.00 5.61
C ARG A 106 -20.08 6.23 4.11
N GLY A 107 -19.33 5.56 3.24
CA GLY A 107 -19.38 5.73 1.79
C GLY A 107 -18.66 6.99 1.27
N ALA A 108 -17.82 7.63 2.09
CA ALA A 108 -17.07 8.83 1.72
C ALA A 108 -15.81 8.54 0.89
N VAL A 109 -15.28 7.32 0.99
CA VAL A 109 -14.09 6.88 0.24
C VAL A 109 -14.25 5.44 -0.23
N TRP A 110 -13.59 5.10 -1.34
CA TRP A 110 -13.40 3.73 -1.81
C TRP A 110 -11.95 3.31 -1.60
N VAL A 111 -11.75 2.03 -1.32
CA VAL A 111 -10.41 1.45 -1.24
C VAL A 111 -10.19 0.51 -2.44
N LYS A 112 -9.08 0.70 -3.14
CA LYS A 112 -8.58 -0.23 -4.15
C LYS A 112 -7.28 -0.84 -3.65
N GLU A 113 -7.18 -2.16 -3.78
CA GLU A 113 -5.92 -2.87 -3.65
C GLU A 113 -5.29 -2.97 -5.03
N GLU A 114 -4.10 -2.37 -5.22
CA GLU A 114 -3.29 -2.61 -6.41
C GLU A 114 -2.45 -3.87 -6.15
N MET A 115 -2.60 -4.89 -7.01
CA MET A 115 -1.88 -6.18 -6.96
C MET A 115 -0.74 -6.22 -7.97
#